data_AF-A0AAV7EAH6-F1
#
_entry.id   AF-A0AAV7EAH6-F1
#
_cell.length_a   1.000
_cell.length_b   1.000
_cell.length_c   1.000
_cell.angle_alpha   90.00
_cell.angle_beta   90.00
_cell.angle_gamma   90.00
#
_symmetry.space_group_name_H-M   'P 1'
#
loop_
_entity.id
_entity.type
_entity.pdbx_description
1 polymer ?
#
loop_
_entity_poly.entity_id
_entity_poly.type
_entity_poly.pdbx_seq_one_letter_code
_entity_poly.pdbx_strand_id
1 'polypeptide(L)'
;MVDDSPNPKVHLRFQLLAEFCCCGRRKGNFEQQGECPLQIHQSLPSNFTFIIKVLAYNRITSLSRCLQSLAKADYGQDHVDLHVFIDHFKELNPENQSEILNERIGESHKILEFVEQFSWTFGKKFVHYRTVNVGLQAQWLEAWWPSSDDEFAFVVEDDLEVSPLYYRFLRILISTYYYNPVNFSPSIYGASLQRPRFVAGKHGNKLELDSETRLFLYQMVGTWGQLLFPKPWKEFRLWYDTHKANGIKPILQGMVTTGWYKKMGERIWTPWFIKFIQSRGYFNIYTNFPQQRALSVSHRDAGVNYGRTVGPDSELLDETSLDFNLWEMQPLEGLKWYDFCFSEMIPNRVIRSLIEFESVLSTQSEQRTVLFITLFKTPEPIARNLLCHFERLNVQNYILVGTRSKFLLDLARRGHSVVETESLFDELIKLKFKRFEATNMGSIQEILVKAYCIGKSLELGYNSWLIDGNMVPVGEAFPQNPPYSFVDQDADVLYIRNPPTTMKLRVRQFVDKMAAMANKNSQFRDTTSFRFLAAKCLEEMGVMIKSVNDMKFVKKVEGSSFNHTALDSNKQMIFWPPEANEVTILKKLDAMGMWAIDSDLSCTAVVCHRL
;
A
#
# COMPACT_ATOMS: atom_id res chain seq x y z
N MET A 1 27.96 -40.58 -45.30
CA MET A 1 29.25 -39.91 -45.03
C MET A 1 29.21 -39.54 -43.56
N VAL A 2 29.53 -40.53 -42.72
CA VAL A 2 30.81 -40.64 -41.97
C VAL A 2 30.83 -39.56 -40.88
N ASP A 3 30.37 -39.86 -39.66
CA ASP A 3 31.14 -40.47 -38.53
C ASP A 3 32.39 -39.60 -38.22
N ASP A 4 32.62 -39.10 -37.00
CA ASP A 4 33.04 -39.94 -35.88
C ASP A 4 32.81 -39.30 -34.50
N SER A 5 32.34 -40.19 -33.63
CA SER A 5 32.31 -40.28 -32.15
C SER A 5 33.63 -39.90 -31.39
N PRO A 6 33.82 -40.13 -30.05
CA PRO A 6 32.95 -40.68 -29.02
C PRO A 6 32.99 -39.99 -27.61
N ASN A 7 31.97 -40.32 -26.81
CA ASN A 7 31.95 -40.32 -25.32
C ASN A 7 33.13 -41.17 -24.77
N PRO A 8 33.69 -41.03 -23.53
CA PRO A 8 32.89 -41.33 -22.33
C PRO A 8 33.41 -40.82 -20.92
N LYS A 9 32.58 -41.04 -19.88
CA LYS A 9 32.89 -41.22 -18.42
C LYS A 9 33.19 -39.96 -17.56
N VAL A 10 32.72 -39.80 -16.30
CA VAL A 10 31.74 -40.44 -15.39
C VAL A 10 31.79 -39.65 -14.04
N HIS A 11 30.61 -39.38 -13.43
CA HIS A 11 30.32 -39.17 -11.97
C HIS A 11 30.90 -37.95 -11.21
N LEU A 12 30.28 -37.33 -10.18
CA LEU A 12 29.10 -37.55 -9.32
C LEU A 12 28.80 -36.23 -8.54
N ARG A 13 27.58 -35.67 -8.52
CA ARG A 13 26.63 -35.47 -7.38
C ARG A 13 25.93 -34.11 -7.63
N PHE A 14 24.61 -33.98 -7.62
CA PHE A 14 23.77 -33.93 -6.41
C PHE A 14 22.30 -34.28 -6.73
N GLN A 15 21.66 -34.83 -5.70
CA GLN A 15 20.29 -35.35 -5.61
C GLN A 15 19.17 -34.29 -5.57
N LEU A 16 17.96 -34.81 -5.84
CA LEU A 16 16.61 -34.42 -5.40
C LEU A 16 15.77 -33.55 -6.34
N LEU A 17 14.97 -34.23 -7.18
CA LEU A 17 13.62 -33.85 -7.63
C LEU A 17 13.08 -35.00 -8.50
N ALA A 18 12.15 -35.80 -7.97
CA ALA A 18 11.11 -36.53 -8.73
C ALA A 18 10.42 -37.57 -7.82
N GLU A 19 9.29 -37.20 -7.24
CA GLU A 19 8.20 -38.13 -6.96
C GLU A 19 6.91 -37.43 -7.38
N PHE A 20 6.30 -37.90 -8.47
CA PHE A 20 4.87 -37.98 -8.75
C PHE A 20 4.67 -38.18 -10.27
N CYS A 21 4.68 -39.44 -10.71
CA CYS A 21 3.80 -39.91 -11.78
C CYS A 21 3.86 -41.44 -11.87
N CYS A 22 2.85 -42.11 -11.29
CA CYS A 22 2.59 -43.51 -11.53
C CYS A 22 1.11 -43.65 -11.91
N CYS A 23 0.82 -43.84 -13.20
CA CYS A 23 -0.19 -44.81 -13.62
C CYS A 23 0.03 -45.22 -15.08
N GLY A 24 0.22 -46.53 -15.29
CA GLY A 24 0.57 -47.14 -16.57
C GLY A 24 -0.61 -47.36 -17.51
N ARG A 25 -0.27 -47.55 -18.79
CA ARG A 25 -1.15 -47.91 -19.91
C ARG A 25 -1.93 -49.21 -19.67
N ARG A 26 -3.25 -49.19 -19.93
CA ARG A 26 -4.00 -50.31 -20.52
C ARG A 26 -5.00 -49.78 -21.55
N LYS A 27 -5.13 -50.53 -22.66
CA LYS A 27 -6.05 -50.30 -23.78
C LYS A 27 -7.50 -50.59 -23.39
N GLY A 28 -8.43 -49.78 -23.87
CA GLY A 28 -9.87 -50.06 -23.88
C GLY A 28 -10.67 -48.86 -24.39
N ASN A 29 -11.45 -49.06 -25.45
CA ASN A 29 -12.40 -48.09 -26.00
C ASN A 29 -13.49 -47.76 -24.98
N PHE A 30 -13.78 -46.48 -24.75
CA PHE A 30 -15.12 -46.00 -24.38
C PHE A 30 -15.21 -44.50 -24.72
N GLU A 31 -16.29 -44.13 -25.41
CA GLU A 31 -16.72 -42.75 -25.64
C GLU A 31 -16.99 -42.07 -24.29
N GLN A 32 -16.45 -40.88 -24.07
CA GLN A 32 -16.96 -39.97 -23.05
C GLN A 32 -16.58 -38.52 -23.32
N GLN A 33 -17.54 -37.66 -22.99
CA GLN A 33 -17.57 -36.21 -23.13
C GLN A 33 -16.30 -35.55 -22.56
N GLY A 34 -15.84 -34.50 -23.24
CA GLY A 34 -14.69 -33.71 -22.79
C GLY A 34 -14.98 -32.99 -21.48
N GLU A 35 -14.50 -33.54 -20.37
CA GLU A 35 -14.34 -32.81 -19.12
C GLU A 35 -13.13 -31.85 -19.23
N CYS A 36 -13.40 -30.58 -18.93
CA CYS A 36 -12.39 -29.54 -18.78
C CYS A 36 -11.50 -29.88 -17.57
N PRO A 37 -10.17 -29.68 -17.61
CA PRO A 37 -9.31 -30.03 -16.48
C PRO A 37 -9.69 -29.18 -15.27
N LEU A 38 -10.12 -29.86 -14.20
CA LEU A 38 -10.40 -29.30 -12.88
C LEU A 38 -9.26 -28.39 -12.43
N GLN A 39 -9.47 -27.08 -12.53
CA GLN A 39 -8.83 -26.13 -11.61
C GLN A 39 -9.23 -26.56 -10.21
N ILE A 40 -8.25 -26.79 -9.33
CA ILE A 40 -8.49 -27.07 -7.92
C ILE A 40 -9.11 -25.80 -7.32
N HIS A 41 -10.43 -25.65 -7.42
CA HIS A 41 -11.17 -24.67 -6.64
C HIS A 41 -11.02 -25.10 -5.19
N GLN A 42 -10.13 -24.45 -4.45
CA GLN A 42 -10.06 -24.63 -3.00
C GLN A 42 -11.46 -24.36 -2.43
N SER A 43 -12.03 -25.39 -1.81
CA SER A 43 -13.31 -25.29 -1.12
C SER A 43 -13.21 -24.23 -0.04
N LEU A 44 -14.16 -23.29 0.00
CA LEU A 44 -14.25 -22.31 1.06
C LEU A 44 -14.42 -23.02 2.42
N PRO A 45 -13.96 -22.41 3.53
CA PRO A 45 -14.17 -22.97 4.86
C PRO A 45 -15.66 -23.24 5.16
N SER A 46 -15.94 -24.21 6.02
CA SER A 46 -17.31 -24.59 6.37
C SER A 46 -18.10 -23.49 7.09
N ASN A 47 -17.41 -22.52 7.70
CA ASN A 47 -17.97 -21.36 8.37
C ASN A 47 -17.98 -20.10 7.47
N PHE A 48 -17.64 -20.22 6.18
CA PHE A 48 -17.74 -19.12 5.23
C PHE A 48 -19.19 -18.62 5.14
N THR A 49 -19.36 -17.30 5.24
CA THR A 49 -20.65 -16.64 5.10
C THR A 49 -20.51 -15.40 4.22
N PHE A 50 -21.48 -15.22 3.32
CA PHE A 50 -21.55 -14.06 2.44
C PHE A 50 -22.90 -13.38 2.64
N ILE A 51 -22.87 -12.09 2.93
CA ILE A 51 -24.08 -11.32 3.24
C ILE A 51 -24.17 -10.12 2.30
N ILE A 52 -25.33 -9.96 1.67
CA ILE A 52 -25.63 -8.80 0.86
C ILE A 52 -26.29 -7.73 1.75
N LYS A 53 -25.76 -6.52 1.71
CA LYS A 53 -26.29 -5.35 2.42
C LYS A 53 -26.78 -4.34 1.39
N VAL A 54 -28.09 -4.14 1.31
CA VAL A 54 -28.73 -3.16 0.42
C VAL A 54 -29.07 -1.91 1.23
N LEU A 55 -28.54 -0.76 0.84
CA LEU A 55 -28.84 0.54 1.44
C LEU A 55 -29.85 1.28 0.57
N ALA A 56 -31.04 1.54 1.10
CA ALA A 56 -32.14 2.11 0.36
C ALA A 56 -32.77 3.30 1.09
N TYR A 57 -33.36 4.20 0.30
CA TYR A 57 -34.10 5.33 0.83
C TYR A 57 -35.55 5.35 0.30
N ASN A 58 -35.87 6.29 -0.59
CA ASN A 58 -37.23 6.56 -1.04
C ASN A 58 -37.43 6.32 -2.55
N ARG A 59 -36.62 5.45 -3.17
CA ARG A 59 -36.61 5.22 -4.63
C ARG A 59 -37.02 3.79 -4.97
N ILE A 60 -38.34 3.52 -4.97
CA ILE A 60 -38.87 2.16 -5.20
C ILE A 60 -38.43 1.56 -6.54
N THR A 61 -38.41 2.35 -7.62
CA THR A 61 -38.01 1.86 -8.94
C THR A 61 -36.53 1.46 -8.98
N SER A 62 -35.66 2.29 -8.39
CA SER A 62 -34.23 1.99 -8.26
C SER A 62 -34.02 0.74 -7.41
N LEU A 63 -34.63 0.69 -6.22
CA LEU A 63 -34.57 -0.45 -5.31
C LEU A 63 -35.06 -1.74 -5.97
N SER A 64 -36.16 -1.67 -6.73
CA SER A 64 -36.69 -2.82 -7.46
C SER A 64 -35.70 -3.34 -8.49
N ARG A 65 -35.09 -2.46 -9.28
CA ARG A 65 -34.05 -2.85 -10.24
C ARG A 65 -32.84 -3.49 -9.54
N CYS A 66 -32.38 -2.88 -8.44
CA CYS A 66 -31.28 -3.40 -7.64
C CYS A 66 -31.58 -4.82 -7.12
N LEU A 67 -32.68 -5.00 -6.40
CA LEU A 67 -33.09 -6.30 -5.84
C LEU A 67 -33.32 -7.37 -6.92
N GLN A 68 -33.94 -7.00 -8.05
CA GLN A 68 -34.11 -7.92 -9.18
C GLN A 68 -32.77 -8.34 -9.79
N SER A 69 -31.80 -7.43 -9.91
CA SER A 69 -30.47 -7.77 -10.42
C SER A 69 -29.72 -8.72 -9.47
N LEU A 70 -29.81 -8.49 -8.16
CA LEU A 70 -29.25 -9.39 -7.14
C LEU A 70 -29.89 -10.78 -7.21
N ALA A 71 -31.21 -10.87 -7.37
CA ALA A 71 -31.90 -12.16 -7.43
C ALA A 71 -31.65 -12.95 -8.72
N LYS A 72 -31.14 -12.31 -9.77
CA LYS A 72 -30.75 -12.97 -11.03
C LYS A 72 -29.34 -13.56 -11.01
N ALA A 73 -28.55 -13.29 -9.98
CA ALA A 73 -27.17 -13.76 -9.93
C ALA A 73 -27.04 -15.25 -9.65
N ASP A 74 -25.95 -15.84 -10.16
CA ASP A 74 -25.59 -17.24 -9.91
C ASP A 74 -24.89 -17.37 -8.55
N TYR A 75 -25.65 -17.81 -7.54
CA TYR A 75 -25.14 -18.14 -6.20
C TYR A 75 -24.67 -19.59 -6.05
N GLY A 76 -24.81 -20.42 -7.09
CA GLY A 76 -24.55 -21.84 -7.00
C GLY A 76 -25.37 -22.53 -5.90
N GLN A 77 -24.68 -23.20 -4.97
CA GLN A 77 -25.28 -23.89 -3.82
C GLN A 77 -25.02 -23.16 -2.50
N ASP A 78 -24.43 -21.97 -2.55
CA ASP A 78 -24.06 -21.25 -1.35
C ASP A 78 -25.28 -20.55 -0.72
N HIS A 79 -25.31 -20.52 0.61
CA HIS A 79 -26.29 -19.77 1.36
C HIS A 79 -25.88 -18.30 1.47
N VAL A 80 -26.73 -17.39 0.99
CA VAL A 80 -26.46 -15.95 0.97
C VAL A 80 -27.61 -15.19 1.60
N ASP A 81 -27.34 -14.54 2.72
CA ASP A 81 -28.34 -13.72 3.42
C ASP A 81 -28.44 -12.33 2.78
N LEU A 82 -29.68 -11.82 2.70
CA LEU A 82 -30.00 -10.49 2.18
C LEU A 82 -30.51 -9.61 3.31
N HIS A 83 -29.84 -8.50 3.56
CA HIS A 83 -30.30 -7.46 4.48
C HIS A 83 -30.64 -6.20 3.69
N VAL A 84 -31.88 -5.75 3.79
CA VAL A 84 -32.35 -4.50 3.15
C VAL A 84 -32.57 -3.46 4.23
N PHE A 85 -31.73 -2.42 4.23
CA PHE A 85 -31.83 -1.27 5.12
C PHE A 85 -32.60 -0.16 4.43
N ILE A 86 -33.70 0.29 5.04
CA ILE A 86 -34.55 1.35 4.52
C ILE A 86 -34.46 2.52 5.49
N ASP A 87 -33.82 3.60 5.05
CA ASP A 87 -33.69 4.84 5.82
C ASP A 87 -35.03 5.58 5.87
N HIS A 88 -35.34 6.17 7.02
CA HIS A 88 -36.62 6.86 7.21
C HIS A 88 -36.64 8.15 6.40
N PHE A 89 -37.81 8.60 5.93
CA PHE A 89 -37.93 9.90 5.26
C PHE A 89 -37.49 11.05 6.20
N LYS A 90 -36.99 12.15 5.63
CA LYS A 90 -36.58 13.30 6.44
C LYS A 90 -37.81 13.98 7.04
N GLU A 91 -37.77 14.26 8.34
CA GLU A 91 -38.77 15.10 8.98
C GLU A 91 -38.84 16.47 8.30
N LEU A 92 -40.07 16.97 8.12
CA LEU A 92 -40.33 18.29 7.57
C LEU A 92 -40.37 19.31 8.70
N ASN A 93 -39.99 20.56 8.41
CA ASN A 93 -40.26 21.66 9.33
C ASN A 93 -41.77 21.74 9.61
N PRO A 94 -42.20 22.05 10.85
CA PRO A 94 -43.61 22.04 11.26
C PRO A 94 -44.54 22.94 10.43
N GLU A 95 -43.98 23.90 9.69
CA GLU A 95 -44.71 24.84 8.83
C GLU A 95 -45.18 24.22 7.51
N ASN A 96 -44.65 23.05 7.12
CA ASN A 96 -45.00 22.34 5.88
C ASN A 96 -46.02 21.21 6.13
N GLN A 97 -47.29 21.61 6.07
CA GLN A 97 -48.52 20.89 5.71
C GLN A 97 -48.55 19.35 5.76
N SER A 98 -49.55 18.84 6.49
CA SER A 98 -49.87 17.42 6.72
C SER A 98 -50.00 16.54 5.47
N GLU A 99 -50.32 17.11 4.31
CA GLU A 99 -50.46 16.35 3.06
C GLU A 99 -49.12 15.78 2.56
N ILE A 100 -48.04 16.56 2.62
CA ILE A 100 -46.70 16.12 2.22
C ILE A 100 -46.21 15.01 3.16
N LEU A 101 -46.56 15.10 4.45
CA LEU A 101 -46.25 14.06 5.42
C LEU A 101 -46.98 12.76 5.10
N ASN A 102 -48.29 12.83 4.81
CA ASN A 102 -49.09 11.67 4.42
C ASN A 102 -48.57 11.01 3.13
N GLU A 103 -48.16 11.82 2.15
CA GLU A 103 -47.54 11.33 0.91
C GLU A 103 -46.25 10.55 1.21
N ARG A 104 -45.33 11.13 1.99
CA ARG A 104 -44.07 10.47 2.37
C ARG A 104 -44.28 9.18 3.17
N ILE A 105 -45.24 9.17 4.09
CA ILE A 105 -45.64 7.96 4.81
C ILE A 105 -46.15 6.91 3.82
N GLY A 106 -47.02 7.31 2.89
CA GLY A 106 -47.54 6.44 1.83
C GLY A 106 -46.44 5.86 0.94
N GLU A 107 -45.47 6.68 0.51
CA GLU A 107 -44.30 6.24 -0.25
C GLU A 107 -43.45 5.24 0.54
N SER A 108 -43.19 5.53 1.83
CA SER A 108 -42.43 4.64 2.70
C SER A 108 -43.13 3.29 2.88
N HIS A 109 -44.46 3.28 3.07
CA HIS A 109 -45.24 2.04 3.18
C HIS A 109 -45.20 1.22 1.89
N LYS A 110 -45.30 1.86 0.72
CA LYS A 110 -45.17 1.16 -0.57
C LYS A 110 -43.81 0.48 -0.73
N ILE A 111 -42.74 1.14 -0.29
CA ILE A 111 -41.38 0.56 -0.32
C ILE A 111 -41.29 -0.64 0.64
N LEU A 112 -41.81 -0.51 1.86
CA LEU A 112 -41.83 -1.59 2.84
C LEU A 112 -42.63 -2.80 2.33
N GLU A 113 -43.85 -2.57 1.84
CA GLU A 113 -44.69 -3.61 1.26
C GLU A 113 -43.99 -4.34 0.11
N PHE A 114 -43.36 -3.59 -0.81
CA PHE A 114 -42.58 -4.15 -1.90
C PHE A 114 -41.43 -5.04 -1.40
N VAL A 115 -40.63 -4.54 -0.45
CA VAL A 115 -39.48 -5.28 0.08
C VAL A 115 -39.92 -6.51 0.89
N GLU A 116 -41.02 -6.42 1.64
CA GLU A 116 -41.60 -7.56 2.37
C GLU A 116 -42.09 -8.67 1.43
N GLN A 117 -42.72 -8.31 0.32
CA GLN A 117 -43.22 -9.26 -0.67
C GLN A 117 -42.13 -9.82 -1.61
N PHE A 118 -40.97 -9.15 -1.70
CA PHE A 118 -39.86 -9.59 -2.56
C PHE A 118 -39.34 -10.98 -2.16
N SER A 119 -39.35 -11.94 -3.08
CA SER A 119 -38.89 -13.32 -2.81
C SER A 119 -37.36 -13.41 -2.88
N TRP A 120 -36.75 -13.95 -1.83
CA TRP A 120 -35.32 -14.24 -1.78
C TRP A 120 -35.12 -15.73 -1.50
N THR A 121 -34.52 -16.45 -2.45
CA THR A 121 -34.43 -17.92 -2.43
C THR A 121 -33.06 -18.47 -2.07
N PHE A 122 -32.06 -17.60 -1.86
CA PHE A 122 -30.66 -18.01 -1.64
C PHE A 122 -30.25 -18.01 -0.16
N GLY A 123 -31.09 -17.46 0.72
CA GLY A 123 -30.85 -17.43 2.16
C GLY A 123 -31.98 -16.73 2.92
N LYS A 124 -31.68 -16.18 4.09
CA LYS A 124 -32.65 -15.39 4.86
C LYS A 124 -32.71 -13.95 4.35
N LYS A 125 -33.91 -13.39 4.31
CA LYS A 125 -34.14 -11.97 4.04
C LYS A 125 -34.49 -11.25 5.34
N PHE A 126 -33.77 -10.16 5.62
CA PHE A 126 -34.02 -9.28 6.77
C PHE A 126 -34.32 -7.86 6.28
N VAL A 127 -35.39 -7.27 6.80
CA VAL A 127 -35.78 -5.89 6.52
C VAL A 127 -35.49 -5.04 7.75
N HIS A 128 -34.63 -4.03 7.58
CA HIS A 128 -34.19 -3.12 8.64
C HIS A 128 -34.74 -1.72 8.34
N TYR A 129 -35.92 -1.42 8.86
CA TYR A 129 -36.52 -0.10 8.72
C TYR A 129 -36.12 0.83 9.87
N ARG A 130 -35.61 2.02 9.54
CA ARG A 130 -35.18 3.00 10.54
C ARG A 130 -36.37 3.84 11.01
N THR A 131 -36.31 4.26 12.27
CA THR A 131 -37.30 5.15 12.89
C THR A 131 -37.05 6.63 12.59
N VAL A 132 -35.82 6.98 12.18
CA VAL A 132 -35.40 8.36 11.84
C VAL A 132 -34.47 8.34 10.64
N ASN A 133 -34.38 9.47 9.92
CA ASN A 133 -33.45 9.60 8.80
C ASN A 133 -32.02 9.73 9.35
N VAL A 134 -31.21 8.69 9.19
CA VAL A 134 -29.81 8.69 9.68
C VAL A 134 -28.84 9.19 8.62
N GLY A 135 -29.23 9.12 7.33
CA GLY A 135 -28.44 9.61 6.21
C GLY A 135 -27.29 8.68 5.81
N LEU A 136 -26.67 9.00 4.67
CA LEU A 136 -25.77 8.10 3.96
C LEU A 136 -24.56 7.60 4.79
N GLN A 137 -23.94 8.48 5.59
CA GLN A 137 -22.81 8.08 6.42
C GLN A 137 -23.21 7.01 7.45
N ALA A 138 -24.26 7.26 8.23
CA ALA A 138 -24.70 6.35 9.27
C ALA A 138 -25.22 5.03 8.68
N GLN A 139 -25.94 5.09 7.55
CA GLN A 139 -26.37 3.88 6.83
C GLN A 139 -25.20 2.95 6.53
N TRP A 140 -24.10 3.46 5.95
CA TRP A 140 -22.91 2.66 5.68
C TRP A 140 -22.22 2.14 6.95
N LEU A 141 -22.04 3.00 7.96
CA LEU A 141 -21.32 2.64 9.18
C LEU A 141 -22.07 1.61 10.04
N GLU A 142 -23.39 1.59 9.98
CA GLU A 142 -24.23 0.71 10.80
C GLU A 142 -24.70 -0.54 10.05
N ALA A 143 -24.47 -0.63 8.73
CA ALA A 143 -24.95 -1.76 7.92
C ALA A 143 -24.32 -3.11 8.31
N TRP A 144 -23.11 -3.09 8.86
CA TRP A 144 -22.37 -4.31 9.10
C TRP A 144 -21.30 -4.21 10.20
N TRP A 145 -21.31 -5.21 11.07
CA TRP A 145 -20.23 -5.55 11.99
C TRP A 145 -19.94 -7.05 11.87
N PRO A 146 -18.75 -7.47 11.41
CA PRO A 146 -18.46 -8.87 11.18
C PRO A 146 -18.46 -9.68 12.47
N SER A 147 -19.22 -10.78 12.48
CA SER A 147 -19.27 -11.73 13.60
C SER A 147 -18.04 -12.66 13.63
N SER A 148 -17.39 -12.86 12.49
CA SER A 148 -16.18 -13.71 12.33
C SER A 148 -15.25 -13.17 11.24
N ASP A 149 -14.06 -13.77 11.12
CA ASP A 149 -13.10 -13.48 10.05
C ASP A 149 -13.47 -14.16 8.72
N ASP A 150 -14.55 -14.94 8.69
CA ASP A 150 -15.06 -15.71 7.55
C ASP A 150 -16.45 -15.22 7.11
N GLU A 151 -16.91 -14.10 7.67
CA GLU A 151 -18.12 -13.38 7.26
C GLU A 151 -17.73 -12.22 6.36
N PHE A 152 -18.25 -12.19 5.14
CA PHE A 152 -18.00 -11.15 4.15
C PHE A 152 -19.29 -10.39 3.87
N ALA A 153 -19.17 -9.07 3.69
CA ALA A 153 -20.30 -8.24 3.29
C ALA A 153 -20.08 -7.64 1.90
N PHE A 154 -21.05 -7.83 1.02
CA PHE A 154 -21.15 -7.10 -0.24
C PHE A 154 -22.21 -6.02 -0.09
N VAL A 155 -21.80 -4.76 -0.21
CA VAL A 155 -22.67 -3.61 0.04
C VAL A 155 -23.02 -2.93 -1.28
N VAL A 156 -24.31 -2.69 -1.47
CA VAL A 156 -24.88 -2.01 -2.64
C VAL A 156 -25.89 -0.95 -2.22
N GLU A 157 -25.95 0.15 -2.96
CA GLU A 157 -26.99 1.18 -2.82
C GLU A 157 -28.15 0.89 -3.77
N ASP A 158 -29.34 1.44 -3.48
CA ASP A 158 -30.57 1.22 -4.24
C ASP A 158 -30.50 1.65 -5.72
N ASP A 159 -29.55 2.49 -6.13
CA ASP A 159 -29.36 2.90 -7.52
C ASP A 159 -28.41 2.02 -8.33
N LEU A 160 -27.91 0.93 -7.73
CA LEU A 160 -27.01 0.01 -8.39
C LEU A 160 -27.74 -1.11 -9.12
N GLU A 161 -27.10 -1.62 -10.16
CA GLU A 161 -27.45 -2.85 -10.84
C GLU A 161 -26.19 -3.72 -10.94
N VAL A 162 -26.30 -5.00 -10.59
CA VAL A 162 -25.18 -5.95 -10.59
C VAL A 162 -25.34 -7.04 -11.64
N SER A 163 -24.21 -7.50 -12.16
CA SER A 163 -24.13 -8.55 -13.17
C SER A 163 -24.60 -9.87 -12.59
N PRO A 164 -25.31 -10.74 -13.33
CA PRO A 164 -25.60 -12.10 -12.87
C PRO A 164 -24.36 -12.91 -12.46
N LEU A 165 -23.18 -12.52 -12.94
CA LEU A 165 -21.90 -13.19 -12.72
C LEU A 165 -21.16 -12.72 -11.46
N TYR A 166 -21.65 -11.68 -10.79
CA TYR A 166 -20.90 -10.96 -9.77
C TYR A 166 -20.53 -11.85 -8.57
N TYR A 167 -21.48 -12.69 -8.10
CA TYR A 167 -21.28 -13.50 -6.91
C TYR A 167 -20.21 -14.56 -7.15
N ARG A 168 -20.35 -15.32 -8.25
CA ARG A 168 -19.36 -16.34 -8.63
C ARG A 168 -17.96 -15.73 -8.79
N PHE A 169 -17.85 -14.55 -9.38
CA PHE A 169 -16.59 -13.82 -9.48
C PHE A 169 -16.01 -13.49 -8.09
N LEU A 170 -16.80 -12.89 -7.20
CA LEU A 170 -16.37 -12.56 -5.83
C LEU A 170 -16.00 -13.80 -5.01
N ARG A 171 -16.74 -14.90 -5.17
CA ARG A 171 -16.47 -16.17 -4.51
C ARG A 171 -15.10 -16.73 -4.90
N ILE A 172 -14.78 -16.72 -6.20
CA ILE A 172 -13.46 -17.12 -6.71
C ILE A 172 -12.39 -16.16 -6.18
N LEU A 173 -12.63 -14.84 -6.23
CA LEU A 173 -11.70 -13.82 -5.72
C LEU A 173 -11.38 -14.02 -4.24
N ILE A 174 -12.38 -14.28 -3.38
CA ILE A 174 -12.18 -14.55 -1.95
C ILE A 174 -11.36 -15.82 -1.74
N SER A 175 -11.71 -16.92 -2.42
CA SER A 175 -10.92 -18.16 -2.37
C SER A 175 -9.46 -17.91 -2.77
N THR A 176 -9.24 -17.16 -3.85
CA THR A 176 -7.91 -16.91 -4.42
C THR A 176 -7.07 -15.93 -3.62
N TYR A 177 -7.60 -14.81 -3.12
CA TYR A 177 -6.78 -13.74 -2.52
C TYR A 177 -6.95 -13.57 -1.01
N TYR A 178 -7.97 -14.18 -0.41
CA TYR A 178 -8.16 -14.15 1.05
C TYR A 178 -7.77 -15.47 1.70
N TYR A 179 -8.23 -16.60 1.16
CA TYR A 179 -8.00 -17.91 1.78
C TYR A 179 -6.72 -18.61 1.34
N ASN A 180 -6.26 -18.40 0.11
CA ASN A 180 -5.01 -18.99 -0.36
C ASN A 180 -3.79 -18.24 0.24
N PRO A 181 -2.97 -18.88 1.10
CA PRO A 181 -1.86 -18.22 1.77
C PRO A 181 -0.79 -17.66 0.82
N VAL A 182 -0.64 -18.24 -0.37
CA VAL A 182 0.34 -17.78 -1.38
C VAL A 182 -0.05 -16.43 -1.96
N ASN A 183 -1.35 -16.19 -2.09
CA ASN A 183 -1.93 -14.99 -2.68
C ASN A 183 -2.54 -14.06 -1.64
N PHE A 184 -2.42 -14.38 -0.36
CA PHE A 184 -2.94 -13.56 0.73
C PHE A 184 -2.03 -12.36 0.98
N SER A 185 -2.64 -11.17 1.08
CA SER A 185 -1.95 -9.99 1.60
C SER A 185 -2.80 -9.28 2.64
N PRO A 186 -2.25 -8.99 3.83
CA PRO A 186 -2.95 -8.22 4.86
C PRO A 186 -3.13 -6.75 4.47
N SER A 187 -2.64 -6.32 3.29
CA SER A 187 -2.81 -4.97 2.75
C SER A 187 -4.05 -4.84 1.85
N ILE A 188 -4.84 -5.90 1.70
CA ILE A 188 -6.05 -5.89 0.87
C ILE A 188 -7.27 -5.80 1.78
N TYR A 189 -8.17 -4.84 1.51
CA TYR A 189 -9.37 -4.65 2.33
C TYR A 189 -10.67 -5.13 1.68
N GLY A 190 -10.62 -5.51 0.40
CA GLY A 190 -11.81 -5.91 -0.33
C GLY A 190 -11.63 -5.85 -1.85
N ALA A 191 -12.77 -5.82 -2.54
CA ALA A 191 -12.84 -5.68 -3.98
C ALA A 191 -13.97 -4.74 -4.39
N SER A 192 -13.75 -3.98 -5.46
CA SER A 192 -14.74 -3.11 -6.09
C SER A 192 -15.18 -3.70 -7.42
N LEU A 193 -16.49 -3.78 -7.64
CA LEU A 193 -17.08 -4.31 -8.88
C LEU A 193 -17.42 -3.25 -9.92
N GLN A 194 -17.39 -1.98 -9.54
CA GLN A 194 -17.39 -0.87 -10.50
C GLN A 194 -16.05 -0.77 -11.21
N ARG A 195 -16.09 -0.22 -12.42
CA ARG A 195 -14.88 0.22 -13.12
C ARG A 195 -14.16 1.34 -12.34
N PRO A 196 -12.83 1.47 -12.49
CA PRO A 196 -12.12 2.65 -12.05
C PRO A 196 -12.57 3.88 -12.87
N ARG A 197 -12.82 5.02 -12.21
CA ARG A 197 -13.42 6.20 -12.87
C ARG A 197 -12.50 7.42 -12.93
N PHE A 198 -11.59 7.56 -11.97
CA PHE A 198 -10.71 8.72 -11.88
C PHE A 198 -9.48 8.43 -11.01
N VAL A 199 -8.47 9.28 -11.15
CA VAL A 199 -7.30 9.33 -10.28
C VAL A 199 -7.53 10.37 -9.20
N ALA A 200 -7.46 9.93 -7.94
CA ALA A 200 -7.94 10.73 -6.82
C ALA A 200 -6.90 11.74 -6.33
N GLY A 201 -5.62 11.40 -6.45
CA GLY A 201 -4.52 12.32 -6.22
C GLY A 201 -4.50 13.43 -7.28
N LYS A 202 -4.44 14.67 -6.83
CA LYS A 202 -4.36 15.84 -7.70
C LYS A 202 -3.04 15.81 -8.47
N HIS A 203 -3.11 16.03 -9.78
CA HIS A 203 -1.96 15.89 -10.70
C HIS A 203 -1.44 14.45 -10.86
N GLY A 204 -2.21 13.44 -10.44
CA GLY A 204 -1.90 12.04 -10.68
C GLY A 204 -1.77 11.68 -12.15
N ASN A 205 -1.20 10.50 -12.38
CA ASN A 205 -0.99 9.92 -13.70
C ASN A 205 -2.34 9.55 -14.34
N LYS A 206 -2.35 9.33 -15.65
CA LYS A 206 -3.57 8.93 -16.33
C LYS A 206 -3.94 7.50 -15.92
N LEU A 207 -5.24 7.23 -15.87
CA LEU A 207 -5.77 5.90 -15.63
C LEU A 207 -5.65 5.06 -16.90
N GLU A 208 -4.43 4.63 -17.20
CA GLU A 208 -4.07 3.84 -18.37
C GLU A 208 -3.56 2.49 -17.88
N LEU A 209 -4.30 1.44 -18.22
CA LEU A 209 -3.92 0.05 -17.98
C LEU A 209 -3.73 -0.62 -19.33
N ASP A 210 -2.78 -1.56 -19.40
CA ASP A 210 -2.63 -2.37 -20.60
C ASP A 210 -3.89 -3.23 -20.84
N SER A 211 -4.09 -3.59 -22.11
CA SER A 211 -5.27 -4.33 -22.55
C SER A 211 -5.32 -5.78 -22.05
N GLU A 212 -4.30 -6.26 -21.34
CA GLU A 212 -4.22 -7.62 -20.77
C GLU A 212 -4.50 -7.62 -19.27
N THR A 213 -4.25 -6.52 -18.57
CA THR A 213 -4.56 -6.33 -17.16
C THR A 213 -6.07 -6.36 -16.96
N ARG A 214 -6.57 -7.45 -16.37
CA ARG A 214 -7.98 -7.62 -15.98
C ARG A 214 -8.22 -7.28 -14.52
N LEU A 215 -7.23 -7.53 -13.66
CA LEU A 215 -7.27 -7.28 -12.23
C LEU A 215 -6.05 -6.47 -11.82
N PHE A 216 -6.25 -5.56 -10.89
CA PHE A 216 -5.16 -4.77 -10.32
C PHE A 216 -5.58 -4.27 -8.92
N LEU A 217 -4.62 -3.78 -8.16
CA LEU A 217 -4.84 -3.19 -6.87
C LEU A 217 -4.74 -1.67 -6.94
N TYR A 218 -5.62 -0.98 -6.23
CA TYR A 218 -5.64 0.48 -6.20
C TYR A 218 -6.00 0.97 -4.80
N GLN A 219 -5.34 2.02 -4.31
CA GLN A 219 -5.61 2.62 -2.99
C GLN A 219 -6.92 3.43 -2.93
N MET A 220 -7.92 3.09 -3.73
CA MET A 220 -9.19 3.81 -3.77
C MET A 220 -10.36 2.89 -3.46
N VAL A 221 -11.35 3.43 -2.76
CA VAL A 221 -12.60 2.73 -2.49
C VAL A 221 -13.56 2.81 -3.67
N GLY A 222 -14.18 1.67 -3.99
CA GLY A 222 -15.33 1.61 -4.87
C GLY A 222 -16.57 1.98 -4.06
N THR A 223 -17.34 2.95 -4.53
CA THR A 223 -18.60 3.33 -3.86
C THR A 223 -19.79 2.58 -4.45
N TRP A 224 -19.59 1.85 -5.56
CA TRP A 224 -20.64 1.15 -6.29
C TRP A 224 -20.28 -0.35 -6.40
N GLY A 225 -20.85 -1.15 -5.51
CA GLY A 225 -20.62 -2.60 -5.45
C GLY A 225 -19.28 -2.94 -4.79
N GLN A 226 -19.19 -2.72 -3.48
CA GLN A 226 -17.98 -2.97 -2.69
C GLN A 226 -18.14 -4.25 -1.86
N LEU A 227 -17.23 -5.20 -2.06
CA LEU A 227 -16.99 -6.30 -1.14
C LEU A 227 -16.06 -5.82 -0.02
N LEU A 228 -16.45 -6.01 1.23
CA LEU A 228 -15.66 -5.66 2.41
C LEU A 228 -15.11 -6.93 3.07
N PHE A 229 -13.81 -6.94 3.33
CA PHE A 229 -13.19 -7.97 4.17
C PHE A 229 -13.42 -7.66 5.66
N PRO A 230 -13.63 -8.70 6.50
CA PRO A 230 -14.07 -8.51 7.89
C PRO A 230 -13.05 -7.75 8.74
N LYS A 231 -11.78 -8.18 8.76
CA LYS A 231 -10.75 -7.53 9.62
C LYS A 231 -10.56 -6.05 9.28
N PRO A 232 -10.33 -5.66 8.01
CA PRO A 232 -10.07 -4.26 7.68
C PRO A 232 -11.29 -3.36 7.91
N TRP A 233 -12.51 -3.87 7.68
CA TRP A 233 -13.73 -3.11 8.01
C TRP A 233 -13.89 -2.89 9.50
N LYS A 234 -13.68 -3.94 10.32
CA LYS A 234 -13.75 -3.84 11.79
C LYS A 234 -12.71 -2.86 12.32
N GLU A 235 -11.50 -2.90 11.78
CA GLU A 235 -10.44 -1.93 12.10
C GLU A 235 -10.85 -0.50 11.73
N PHE A 236 -11.43 -0.28 10.54
CA PHE A 236 -11.94 1.01 10.13
C PHE A 236 -13.01 1.54 11.10
N ARG A 237 -13.95 0.71 11.54
CA ARG A 237 -15.02 1.16 12.44
C ARG A 237 -14.46 1.64 13.78
N LEU A 238 -13.50 0.90 14.35
CA LEU A 238 -12.81 1.31 15.58
C LEU A 238 -11.96 2.57 15.39
N TRP A 239 -11.27 2.68 14.24
CA TRP A 239 -10.52 3.87 13.86
C TRP A 239 -11.44 5.09 13.73
N TYR A 240 -12.58 4.93 13.06
CA TYR A 240 -13.59 5.97 12.86
C TYR A 240 -14.11 6.49 14.19
N ASP A 241 -14.52 5.59 15.11
CA ASP A 241 -15.10 5.98 16.40
C ASP A 241 -14.09 6.80 17.22
N THR A 242 -12.82 6.37 17.23
CA THR A 242 -11.73 7.08 17.91
C THR A 242 -11.50 8.47 17.31
N HIS A 243 -11.41 8.56 15.99
CA HIS A 243 -11.14 9.83 15.30
C HIS A 243 -12.28 10.81 15.44
N LYS A 244 -13.51 10.32 15.28
CA LYS A 244 -14.74 11.11 15.44
C LYS A 244 -14.85 11.66 16.87
N ALA A 245 -14.61 10.83 17.89
CA ALA A 245 -14.64 11.25 19.30
C ALA A 245 -13.58 12.31 19.62
N ASN A 246 -12.40 12.22 19.00
CA ASN A 246 -11.32 13.20 19.15
C ASN A 246 -11.52 14.47 18.29
N GLY A 247 -12.65 14.60 17.59
CA GLY A 247 -12.94 15.76 16.73
C GLY A 247 -12.09 15.84 15.46
N ILE A 248 -11.34 14.78 15.13
CA ILE A 248 -10.48 14.73 13.94
C ILE A 248 -11.37 14.62 12.71
N LYS A 249 -11.11 15.45 11.69
CA LYS A 249 -11.88 15.44 10.45
C LYS A 249 -11.17 14.60 9.38
N PRO A 250 -11.91 13.92 8.50
CA PRO A 250 -11.35 13.02 7.48
C PRO A 250 -10.85 13.79 6.25
N ILE A 251 -10.01 14.81 6.46
CA ILE A 251 -9.52 15.68 5.39
C ILE A 251 -8.11 15.28 5.02
N LEU A 252 -7.98 14.69 3.84
CA LEU A 252 -6.69 14.43 3.19
C LEU A 252 -6.42 15.54 2.16
N GLN A 253 -5.29 16.24 2.29
CA GLN A 253 -4.89 17.24 1.29
C GLN A 253 -4.35 16.57 0.02
N GLY A 254 -4.32 17.32 -1.08
CA GLY A 254 -3.77 16.84 -2.35
C GLY A 254 -4.70 15.92 -3.13
N MET A 255 -5.95 15.75 -2.70
CA MET A 255 -6.97 14.98 -3.44
C MET A 255 -7.82 15.92 -4.32
N VAL A 256 -8.27 15.44 -5.48
CA VAL A 256 -9.22 16.18 -6.34
C VAL A 256 -10.56 16.43 -5.65
N THR A 257 -10.92 15.59 -4.68
CA THR A 257 -12.16 15.65 -3.90
C THR A 257 -12.05 16.49 -2.62
N THR A 258 -10.85 16.92 -2.18
CA THR A 258 -10.64 17.60 -0.88
C THR A 258 -11.58 18.80 -0.71
N GLY A 259 -11.73 19.64 -1.75
CA GLY A 259 -12.60 20.82 -1.70
C GLY A 259 -14.09 20.47 -1.57
N TRP A 260 -14.53 19.38 -2.20
CA TRP A 260 -15.90 18.88 -2.08
C TRP A 260 -16.16 18.27 -0.70
N TYR A 261 -15.24 17.46 -0.18
CA TYR A 261 -15.34 16.85 1.15
C TYR A 261 -15.43 17.90 2.27
N LYS A 262 -14.65 18.99 2.18
CA LYS A 262 -14.76 20.11 3.13
C LYS A 262 -16.17 20.72 3.14
N LYS A 263 -16.86 20.79 1.99
CA LYS A 263 -18.22 21.34 1.88
C LYS A 263 -19.29 20.35 2.35
N MET A 264 -19.14 19.08 2.00
CA MET A 264 -20.08 18.01 2.44
C MET A 264 -20.02 17.78 3.94
N GLY A 265 -18.88 18.10 4.57
CA GLY A 265 -18.63 17.84 5.97
C GLY A 265 -18.71 16.35 6.26
N GLU A 266 -19.28 15.99 7.40
CA GLU A 266 -19.34 14.62 7.88
C GLU A 266 -20.66 13.93 7.48
N ARG A 267 -21.23 14.26 6.31
CA ARG A 267 -22.48 13.65 5.81
C ARG A 267 -22.28 12.37 5.03
N ILE A 268 -21.04 12.10 4.60
CA ILE A 268 -20.65 10.95 3.78
C ILE A 268 -19.52 10.17 4.46
N TRP A 269 -19.47 8.86 4.26
CA TRP A 269 -18.50 7.96 4.89
C TRP A 269 -17.17 7.88 4.10
N THR A 270 -17.23 8.07 2.78
CA THR A 270 -16.11 7.88 1.85
C THR A 270 -14.83 8.64 2.25
N PRO A 271 -14.87 9.91 2.70
CA PRO A 271 -13.66 10.62 3.12
C PRO A 271 -12.97 9.95 4.32
N TRP A 272 -13.76 9.44 5.27
CA TRP A 272 -13.23 8.72 6.44
C TRP A 272 -12.52 7.47 6.02
N PHE A 273 -13.13 6.70 5.13
CA PHE A 273 -12.56 5.45 4.66
C PHE A 273 -11.31 5.68 3.81
N ILE A 274 -11.30 6.68 2.93
CA ILE A 274 -10.10 7.08 2.17
C ILE A 274 -8.96 7.48 3.11
N LYS A 275 -9.25 8.27 4.15
CA LYS A 275 -8.24 8.68 5.12
C LYS A 275 -7.66 7.49 5.89
N PHE A 276 -8.51 6.56 6.31
CA PHE A 276 -8.11 5.30 6.92
C PHE A 276 -7.25 4.42 5.98
N ILE A 277 -7.66 4.28 4.71
CA ILE A 277 -6.89 3.53 3.70
C ILE A 277 -5.50 4.12 3.54
N GLN A 278 -5.40 5.45 3.46
CA GLN A 278 -4.12 6.13 3.37
C GLN A 278 -3.27 5.90 4.62
N SER A 279 -3.86 6.02 5.81
CA SER A 279 -3.10 5.86 7.05
C SER A 279 -2.61 4.43 7.26
N ARG A 280 -3.37 3.43 6.82
CA ARG A 280 -3.00 2.01 6.90
C ARG A 280 -2.28 1.46 5.68
N GLY A 281 -2.20 2.20 4.57
CA GLY A 281 -1.58 1.72 3.33
C GLY A 281 -2.32 0.51 2.76
N TYR A 282 -3.65 0.59 2.73
CA TYR A 282 -4.56 -0.45 2.26
C TYR A 282 -4.81 -0.34 0.75
N PHE A 283 -5.19 -1.44 0.12
CA PHE A 283 -5.51 -1.53 -1.30
C PHE A 283 -6.81 -2.30 -1.54
N ASN A 284 -7.51 -1.93 -2.61
CA ASN A 284 -8.72 -2.59 -3.10
C ASN A 284 -8.40 -3.33 -4.38
N ILE A 285 -8.99 -4.50 -4.60
CA ILE A 285 -8.95 -5.15 -5.91
C ILE A 285 -9.96 -4.45 -6.83
N TYR A 286 -9.54 -4.11 -8.04
CA TYR A 286 -10.37 -3.58 -9.11
C TYR A 286 -10.32 -4.45 -10.35
N THR A 287 -11.36 -4.31 -11.17
CA THR A 287 -11.44 -4.91 -12.49
C THR A 287 -11.16 -3.88 -13.59
N ASN A 288 -10.60 -4.35 -14.70
CA ASN A 288 -10.42 -3.60 -15.93
C ASN A 288 -10.91 -4.47 -17.10
N PHE A 289 -12.20 -4.40 -17.38
CA PHE A 289 -12.81 -5.17 -18.46
C PHE A 289 -12.84 -4.37 -19.77
N PRO A 290 -12.72 -5.05 -20.92
CA PRO A 290 -12.83 -4.40 -22.22
C PRO A 290 -14.15 -3.60 -22.36
N GLN A 291 -14.09 -2.54 -23.18
CA GLN A 291 -15.20 -1.60 -23.41
C GLN A 291 -15.73 -0.91 -22.13
N GLN A 292 -14.90 -0.81 -21.09
CA GLN A 292 -15.27 -0.21 -19.80
C GLN A 292 -16.46 -0.90 -19.12
N ARG A 293 -16.69 -2.18 -19.41
CA ARG A 293 -17.72 -2.98 -18.74
C ARG A 293 -17.41 -3.17 -17.25
N ALA A 294 -18.43 -3.42 -16.46
CA ALA A 294 -18.31 -3.62 -15.01
C ALA A 294 -19.25 -4.71 -14.51
N LEU A 295 -18.96 -5.27 -13.33
CA LEU A 295 -19.86 -6.21 -12.65
C LEU A 295 -20.90 -5.49 -11.76
N SER A 296 -20.71 -4.20 -11.51
CA SER A 296 -21.67 -3.32 -10.86
C SER A 296 -21.69 -1.97 -11.58
N VAL A 297 -22.88 -1.47 -11.90
CA VAL A 297 -23.08 -0.14 -12.50
C VAL A 297 -24.00 0.70 -11.63
N SER A 298 -23.77 2.00 -11.57
CA SER A 298 -24.68 2.96 -10.94
C SER A 298 -25.52 3.63 -11.99
N HIS A 299 -26.84 3.64 -11.78
CA HIS A 299 -27.78 4.40 -12.63
C HIS A 299 -27.77 5.89 -12.35
N ARG A 300 -26.98 6.34 -11.36
CA ARG A 300 -26.79 7.74 -10.98
C ARG A 300 -28.13 8.46 -10.82
N ASP A 301 -29.04 7.79 -10.13
CA ASP A 301 -30.38 8.28 -9.91
C ASP A 301 -30.35 9.53 -9.01
N ALA A 302 -31.33 10.42 -9.16
CA ALA A 302 -31.40 11.65 -8.36
C ALA A 302 -31.36 11.33 -6.85
N GLY A 303 -30.53 12.04 -6.09
CA GLY A 303 -30.25 11.75 -4.68
C GLY A 303 -29.12 12.62 -4.12
N VAL A 304 -28.41 12.14 -3.09
CA VAL A 304 -27.34 12.90 -2.40
C VAL A 304 -26.21 13.31 -3.36
N ASN A 305 -25.89 12.46 -4.33
CA ASN A 305 -24.76 12.65 -5.24
C ASN A 305 -25.14 13.30 -6.59
N TYR A 306 -26.41 13.19 -7.00
CA TYR A 306 -26.88 13.62 -8.32
C TYR A 306 -28.18 14.42 -8.20
N GLY A 307 -28.24 15.62 -8.77
CA GLY A 307 -29.47 16.43 -8.77
C GLY A 307 -30.56 15.96 -9.73
N ARG A 308 -30.23 15.04 -10.66
CA ARG A 308 -31.13 14.42 -11.63
C ARG A 308 -30.60 13.04 -12.03
N THR A 309 -31.47 12.13 -12.46
CA THR A 309 -31.06 10.84 -13.03
C THR A 309 -30.30 11.02 -14.34
N VAL A 310 -29.17 10.33 -14.50
CA VAL A 310 -28.29 10.41 -15.68
C VAL A 310 -28.21 9.08 -16.45
N GLY A 311 -28.67 7.97 -15.84
CA GLY A 311 -28.58 6.62 -16.40
C GLY A 311 -27.27 5.92 -16.02
N PRO A 312 -27.05 4.69 -16.53
CA PRO A 312 -25.92 3.85 -16.12
C PRO A 312 -24.57 4.53 -16.42
N ASP A 313 -23.59 4.36 -15.54
CA ASP A 313 -22.25 4.96 -15.69
C ASP A 313 -21.32 4.18 -16.63
N SER A 314 -21.65 2.92 -16.89
CA SER A 314 -21.01 2.03 -17.85
C SER A 314 -21.94 0.91 -18.27
N GLU A 315 -21.47 0.03 -19.15
CA GLU A 315 -22.16 -1.20 -19.54
C GLU A 315 -21.96 -2.29 -18.48
N LEU A 316 -23.03 -3.04 -18.21
CA LEU A 316 -23.03 -4.16 -17.28
C LEU A 316 -22.56 -5.42 -18.00
N LEU A 317 -21.61 -6.16 -17.42
CA LEU A 317 -21.17 -7.43 -17.96
C LEU A 317 -22.26 -8.50 -17.76
N ASP A 318 -22.51 -9.33 -18.76
CA ASP A 318 -23.45 -10.45 -18.67
C ASP A 318 -22.90 -11.70 -19.38
N GLU A 319 -23.62 -12.83 -19.26
CA GLU A 319 -23.22 -14.10 -19.90
C GLU A 319 -23.13 -13.99 -21.43
N THR A 320 -24.03 -13.23 -22.04
CA THR A 320 -24.12 -13.10 -23.49
C THR A 320 -23.02 -12.25 -24.11
N SER A 321 -22.40 -11.38 -23.31
CA SER A 321 -21.34 -10.47 -23.70
C SER A 321 -19.94 -10.96 -23.33
N LEU A 322 -19.79 -12.15 -22.74
CA LEU A 322 -18.52 -12.65 -22.23
C LEU A 322 -17.57 -13.08 -23.36
N ASP A 323 -16.52 -12.28 -23.59
CA ASP A 323 -15.51 -12.42 -24.66
C ASP A 323 -14.10 -12.70 -24.11
N PHE A 324 -13.98 -12.96 -22.80
CA PHE A 324 -12.74 -13.34 -22.11
C PHE A 324 -13.06 -14.30 -20.95
N ASN A 325 -12.05 -14.98 -20.41
CA ASN A 325 -12.23 -15.85 -19.25
C ASN A 325 -12.35 -15.03 -17.95
N LEU A 326 -13.58 -14.72 -17.53
CA LEU A 326 -13.86 -13.99 -16.28
C LEU A 326 -13.38 -14.73 -15.02
N TRP A 327 -13.21 -16.05 -15.11
CA TRP A 327 -12.90 -16.92 -13.97
C TRP A 327 -11.40 -17.06 -13.71
N GLU A 328 -10.56 -16.59 -14.63
CA GLU A 328 -9.11 -16.65 -14.51
C GLU A 328 -8.59 -15.56 -13.56
N MET A 329 -7.98 -16.00 -12.45
CA MET A 329 -7.35 -15.12 -11.47
C MET A 329 -5.83 -15.25 -11.56
N GLN A 330 -5.13 -14.14 -11.81
CA GLN A 330 -3.67 -14.12 -11.80
C GLN A 330 -3.13 -14.25 -10.36
N PRO A 331 -1.96 -14.88 -10.15
CA PRO A 331 -1.30 -14.86 -8.84
C PRO A 331 -1.10 -13.42 -8.34
N LEU A 332 -1.14 -13.21 -7.03
CA LEU A 332 -1.04 -11.86 -6.45
C LEU A 332 0.25 -11.14 -6.85
N GLU A 333 1.36 -11.88 -6.97
CA GLU A 333 2.66 -11.35 -7.41
C GLU A 333 2.63 -10.79 -8.85
N GLY A 334 1.72 -11.28 -9.69
CA GLY A 334 1.53 -10.80 -11.06
C GLY A 334 0.56 -9.61 -11.18
N LEU A 335 -0.14 -9.23 -10.10
CA LEU A 335 -1.04 -8.08 -10.13
C LEU A 335 -0.27 -6.77 -9.94
N LYS A 336 -0.65 -5.75 -10.70
CA LYS A 336 -0.11 -4.40 -10.55
C LYS A 336 -0.76 -3.68 -9.36
N TRP A 337 0.01 -2.89 -8.63
CA TRP A 337 -0.46 -2.14 -7.46
C TRP A 337 -0.29 -0.64 -7.72
N TYR A 338 -1.35 0.13 -7.53
CA TYR A 338 -1.36 1.57 -7.79
C TYR A 338 -1.71 2.36 -6.53
N ASP A 339 -0.92 3.40 -6.26
CA ASP A 339 -1.20 4.37 -5.19
C ASP A 339 -2.33 5.35 -5.59
N PHE A 340 -2.66 6.32 -4.72
CA PHE A 340 -3.64 7.37 -5.01
C PHE A 340 -3.36 8.22 -6.25
N CYS A 341 -2.10 8.28 -6.69
CA CYS A 341 -1.64 9.01 -7.85
C CYS A 341 -1.67 8.17 -9.13
N PHE A 342 -2.10 6.92 -9.03
CA PHE A 342 -2.04 5.92 -10.10
C PHE A 342 -0.60 5.70 -10.59
N SER A 343 0.36 5.81 -9.69
CA SER A 343 1.74 5.37 -9.91
C SER A 343 1.86 3.91 -9.51
N GLU A 344 2.51 3.10 -10.34
CA GLU A 344 2.75 1.70 -10.01
C GLU A 344 3.75 1.59 -8.84
N MET A 345 3.41 0.73 -7.88
CA MET A 345 4.15 0.51 -6.65
C MET A 345 4.46 -0.98 -6.52
N ILE A 346 5.66 -1.30 -6.03
CA ILE A 346 6.05 -2.68 -5.73
C ILE A 346 6.01 -2.86 -4.21
N PRO A 347 5.07 -3.63 -3.64
CA PRO A 347 5.01 -3.86 -2.19
C PRO A 347 6.09 -4.84 -1.71
N ASN A 348 6.25 -4.96 -0.39
CA ASN A 348 7.10 -5.95 0.29
C ASN A 348 8.59 -5.93 -0.10
N ARG A 349 9.17 -4.75 -0.34
CA ARG A 349 10.58 -4.59 -0.76
C ARG A 349 11.58 -4.72 0.41
N VAL A 350 11.66 -5.91 0.99
CA VAL A 350 12.66 -6.24 2.03
C VAL A 350 13.88 -6.89 1.40
N ILE A 351 15.05 -6.34 1.68
CA ILE A 351 16.35 -6.86 1.26
C ILE A 351 16.95 -7.63 2.44
N ARG A 352 17.08 -8.95 2.28
CA ARG A 352 17.62 -9.89 3.27
C ARG A 352 18.90 -10.57 2.83
N SER A 353 19.22 -10.52 1.53
CA SER A 353 20.42 -11.13 0.99
C SER A 353 21.28 -10.16 0.16
N LEU A 354 22.54 -10.54 -0.03
CA LEU A 354 23.49 -9.80 -0.87
C LEU A 354 23.03 -9.75 -2.33
N ILE A 355 22.42 -10.83 -2.83
CA ILE A 355 21.89 -10.92 -4.21
C ILE A 355 20.69 -9.98 -4.38
N GLU A 356 19.77 -9.96 -3.42
CA GLU A 356 18.62 -9.04 -3.43
C GLU A 356 19.09 -7.58 -3.40
N PHE A 357 20.13 -7.28 -2.60
CA PHE A 357 20.70 -5.93 -2.53
C PHE A 357 21.27 -5.49 -3.89
N GLU A 358 22.02 -6.37 -4.56
CA GLU A 358 22.54 -6.11 -5.92
C GLU A 358 21.41 -5.92 -6.94
N SER A 359 20.36 -6.74 -6.86
CA SER A 359 19.19 -6.63 -7.74
C SER A 359 18.49 -5.29 -7.57
N VAL A 360 18.21 -4.86 -6.33
CA VAL A 360 17.55 -3.57 -6.05
C VAL A 360 18.39 -2.40 -6.60
N LEU A 361 19.70 -2.39 -6.35
CA LEU A 361 20.57 -1.35 -6.91
C LEU A 361 20.56 -1.34 -8.44
N SER A 362 20.56 -2.52 -9.07
CA SER A 362 20.57 -2.63 -10.53
C SER A 362 19.27 -2.12 -11.17
N THR A 363 18.14 -2.24 -10.48
CA THR A 363 16.85 -1.68 -10.95
C THR A 363 16.76 -0.16 -10.92
N GLN A 364 17.69 0.53 -10.23
CA GLN A 364 17.70 1.99 -10.07
C GLN A 364 18.53 2.73 -11.15
N SER A 365 18.72 2.10 -12.32
CA SER A 365 19.76 2.41 -13.32
C SER A 365 19.71 3.82 -13.95
N GLU A 366 18.57 4.50 -13.90
CA GLU A 366 18.41 5.86 -14.46
C GLU A 366 19.13 6.94 -13.63
N GLN A 367 19.24 6.73 -12.31
CA GLN A 367 19.88 7.67 -11.39
C GLN A 367 21.18 7.08 -10.84
N ARG A 368 22.31 7.73 -11.15
CA ARG A 368 23.64 7.29 -10.70
C ARG A 368 23.91 7.53 -9.21
N THR A 369 22.96 8.06 -8.44
CA THR A 369 23.17 8.43 -7.04
C THR A 369 22.12 7.78 -6.15
N VAL A 370 22.56 6.99 -5.18
CA VAL A 370 21.71 6.27 -4.22
C VAL A 370 21.80 6.90 -2.84
N LEU A 371 20.65 7.14 -2.20
CA LEU A 371 20.55 7.67 -0.85
C LEU A 371 20.31 6.55 0.16
N PHE A 372 21.28 6.30 1.04
CA PHE A 372 21.11 5.40 2.18
C PHE A 372 20.67 6.20 3.41
N ILE A 373 19.51 5.83 3.98
CA ILE A 373 18.98 6.45 5.20
C ILE A 373 19.04 5.44 6.32
N THR A 374 19.73 5.76 7.40
CA THR A 374 19.86 4.86 8.54
C THR A 374 18.83 5.19 9.62
N LEU A 375 18.13 4.15 10.09
CA LEU A 375 16.98 4.27 10.99
C LEU A 375 17.25 3.72 12.41
N PHE A 376 18.48 3.27 12.72
CA PHE A 376 18.83 2.60 13.98
C PHE A 376 18.45 3.36 15.26
N LYS A 377 18.58 4.69 15.25
CA LYS A 377 18.23 5.58 16.37
C LYS A 377 17.15 6.59 15.99
N THR A 378 16.34 6.29 14.97
CA THR A 378 15.32 7.21 14.46
C THR A 378 13.94 6.81 14.98
N PRO A 379 13.26 7.67 15.76
CA PRO A 379 11.88 7.43 16.15
C PRO A 379 10.95 7.30 14.93
N GLU A 380 9.94 6.43 15.03
CA GLU A 380 8.97 6.21 13.93
C GLU A 380 8.30 7.51 13.44
N PRO A 381 7.81 8.41 14.30
CA PRO A 381 7.20 9.68 13.84
C PRO A 381 8.17 10.53 13.02
N ILE A 382 9.44 10.57 13.42
CA ILE A 382 10.49 11.31 12.71
C ILE A 382 10.74 10.70 11.33
N ALA A 383 10.92 9.37 11.27
CA ALA A 383 11.17 8.68 10.01
C ALA A 383 9.99 8.82 9.02
N ARG A 384 8.74 8.74 9.52
CA ARG A 384 7.56 8.98 8.69
C ARG A 384 7.46 10.42 8.22
N ASN A 385 7.78 11.40 9.07
CA ASN A 385 7.86 12.80 8.67
C ASN A 385 8.88 13.01 7.53
N LEU A 386 10.08 12.43 7.65
CA LEU A 386 11.10 12.43 6.60
C LEU A 386 10.56 11.86 5.28
N LEU A 387 9.88 10.71 5.32
CA LEU A 387 9.32 10.09 4.12
C LEU A 387 8.22 10.95 3.46
N CYS A 388 7.40 11.66 4.23
CA CYS A 388 6.44 12.61 3.67
C CYS A 388 7.14 13.79 2.95
N HIS A 389 8.31 14.21 3.42
CA HIS A 389 9.11 15.22 2.70
C HIS A 389 9.79 14.66 1.46
N PHE A 390 10.21 13.39 1.49
CA PHE A 390 10.69 12.71 0.28
C PHE A 390 9.60 12.62 -0.78
N GLU A 391 8.37 12.26 -0.39
CA GLU A 391 7.21 12.28 -1.28
C GLU A 391 6.99 13.69 -1.83
N ARG A 392 7.00 14.74 -0.99
CA ARG A 392 6.83 16.14 -1.46
C ARG A 392 7.89 16.59 -2.46
N LEU A 393 9.14 16.18 -2.26
CA LEU A 393 10.30 16.59 -3.06
C LEU A 393 10.63 15.61 -4.20
N ASN A 394 9.80 14.59 -4.43
CA ASN A 394 10.02 13.53 -5.42
C ASN A 394 11.38 12.82 -5.27
N VAL A 395 11.81 12.57 -4.04
CA VAL A 395 13.02 11.79 -3.77
C VAL A 395 12.68 10.32 -3.93
N GLN A 396 13.19 9.67 -4.99
CA GLN A 396 12.83 8.28 -5.33
C GLN A 396 13.96 7.27 -5.06
N ASN A 397 15.21 7.66 -5.29
CA ASN A 397 16.35 6.74 -5.29
C ASN A 397 16.99 6.55 -3.91
N TYR A 398 16.23 5.98 -2.98
CA TYR A 398 16.69 5.76 -1.61
C TYR A 398 16.46 4.34 -1.11
N ILE A 399 17.30 3.94 -0.15
CA ILE A 399 17.25 2.66 0.55
C ILE A 399 17.32 2.95 2.06
N LEU A 400 16.34 2.43 2.79
CA LEU A 400 16.27 2.52 4.24
C LEU A 400 17.05 1.37 4.86
N VAL A 401 17.87 1.63 5.87
CA VAL A 401 18.69 0.62 6.56
C VAL A 401 18.36 0.63 8.04
N GLY A 402 17.92 -0.50 8.58
CA GLY A 402 17.56 -0.59 10.00
C GLY A 402 17.42 -2.01 10.52
N THR A 403 17.15 -2.12 11.81
CA THR A 403 16.89 -3.39 12.50
C THR A 403 15.46 -3.86 12.26
N ARG A 404 15.26 -5.18 12.22
CA ARG A 404 13.95 -5.79 12.03
C ARG A 404 12.95 -5.29 13.07
N SER A 405 11.87 -4.67 12.60
CA SER A 405 10.79 -4.16 13.44
C SER A 405 9.47 -4.15 12.68
N LYS A 406 8.33 -4.06 13.38
CA LYS A 406 7.01 -3.88 12.75
C LYS A 406 6.99 -2.63 11.86
N PHE A 407 7.64 -1.55 12.31
CA PHE A 407 7.79 -0.32 11.56
C PHE A 407 8.56 -0.52 10.26
N LEU A 408 9.77 -1.12 10.30
CA LEU A 408 10.58 -1.35 9.10
C LEU A 408 9.85 -2.23 8.07
N LEU A 409 9.14 -3.26 8.53
CA LEU A 409 8.34 -4.13 7.66
C LEU A 409 7.09 -3.42 7.11
N ASP A 410 6.48 -2.50 7.87
CA ASP A 410 5.38 -1.65 7.36
C ASP A 410 5.87 -0.73 6.23
N LEU A 411 7.07 -0.16 6.34
CA LEU A 411 7.66 0.64 5.27
C LEU A 411 7.87 -0.22 4.00
N ALA A 412 8.41 -1.42 4.16
CA ALA A 412 8.60 -2.34 3.03
C ALA A 412 7.28 -2.72 2.37
N ARG A 413 6.26 -3.02 3.17
CA ARG A 413 4.90 -3.34 2.71
C ARG A 413 4.30 -2.20 1.88
N ARG A 414 4.60 -0.94 2.23
CA ARG A 414 4.20 0.28 1.49
C ARG A 414 5.07 0.59 0.27
N GLY A 415 6.06 -0.25 -0.02
CA GLY A 415 6.88 -0.17 -1.23
C GLY A 415 8.21 0.58 -1.07
N HIS A 416 8.62 0.91 0.15
CA HIS A 416 9.96 1.43 0.40
C HIS A 416 10.99 0.28 0.39
N SER A 417 12.12 0.47 -0.28
CA SER A 417 13.23 -0.49 -0.18
C SER A 417 13.88 -0.43 1.20
N VAL A 418 13.85 -1.55 1.93
CA VAL A 418 14.45 -1.64 3.27
C VAL A 418 15.48 -2.76 3.34
N VAL A 419 16.62 -2.49 3.96
CA VAL A 419 17.61 -3.49 4.33
C VAL A 419 17.33 -3.99 5.75
N GLU A 420 17.01 -5.27 5.88
CA GLU A 420 16.91 -5.96 7.18
C GLU A 420 18.33 -6.34 7.63
N THR A 421 18.87 -5.58 8.58
CA THR A 421 20.29 -5.62 8.96
C THR A 421 20.72 -7.00 9.47
N GLU A 422 19.86 -7.71 10.19
CA GLU A 422 20.12 -9.02 10.78
C GLU A 422 20.42 -10.08 9.71
N SER A 423 19.55 -10.21 8.71
CA SER A 423 19.72 -11.23 7.66
C SER A 423 20.95 -10.96 6.80
N LEU A 424 21.18 -9.70 6.42
CA LEU A 424 22.33 -9.34 5.60
C LEU A 424 23.65 -9.55 6.36
N PHE A 425 23.67 -9.22 7.66
CA PHE A 425 24.83 -9.43 8.50
C PHE A 425 25.19 -10.92 8.67
N ASP A 426 24.20 -11.79 8.84
CA ASP A 426 24.42 -13.24 8.91
C ASP A 426 25.06 -13.79 7.62
N GLU A 427 24.69 -13.26 6.46
CA GLU A 427 25.31 -13.62 5.19
C GLU A 427 26.75 -13.10 5.07
N LEU A 428 27.01 -11.85 5.52
CA LEU A 428 28.36 -11.30 5.57
C LEU A 428 29.28 -12.15 6.46
N ILE A 429 28.85 -12.58 7.64
CA ILE A 429 29.68 -13.44 8.51
C ILE A 429 30.02 -14.76 7.81
N LYS A 430 29.06 -15.38 7.11
CA LYS A 430 29.29 -16.66 6.39
C LYS A 430 30.38 -16.55 5.33
N LEU A 431 30.54 -15.37 4.72
CA LEU A 431 31.59 -15.10 3.73
C LEU A 431 33.01 -14.95 4.34
N LYS A 432 33.17 -15.23 5.64
CA LYS A 432 34.44 -15.20 6.38
C LYS A 432 35.11 -13.82 6.39
N PHE A 433 34.34 -12.74 6.43
CA PHE A 433 34.86 -11.50 7.02
C PHE A 433 35.28 -11.85 8.47
N LYS A 434 36.51 -11.53 8.88
CA LYS A 434 37.22 -12.12 10.07
C LYS A 434 36.34 -12.31 11.32
N ARG A 435 36.61 -13.36 12.12
CA ARG A 435 35.94 -13.62 13.42
C ARG A 435 36.02 -12.41 14.36
N PHE A 436 34.89 -12.03 14.93
CA PHE A 436 34.74 -10.94 15.92
C PHE A 436 34.64 -11.52 17.34
N GLU A 437 35.09 -10.76 18.35
CA GLU A 437 34.88 -11.11 19.76
C GLU A 437 33.42 -10.84 20.17
N ALA A 438 32.83 -11.76 20.93
CA ALA A 438 31.38 -11.87 21.16
C ALA A 438 30.74 -10.71 21.96
N THR A 439 31.50 -9.78 22.51
CA THR A 439 31.02 -8.82 23.51
C THR A 439 30.27 -7.60 22.95
N ASN A 440 30.27 -7.33 21.62
CA ASN A 440 29.66 -6.11 21.04
C ASN A 440 28.99 -6.32 19.66
N MET A 441 28.24 -7.41 19.47
CA MET A 441 27.70 -7.81 18.15
C MET A 441 26.79 -6.76 17.47
N GLY A 442 25.97 -6.01 18.22
CA GLY A 442 24.99 -5.07 17.64
C GLY A 442 25.59 -3.86 16.94
N SER A 443 26.53 -3.14 17.57
CA SER A 443 27.19 -1.98 16.94
C SER A 443 28.08 -2.40 15.76
N ILE A 444 28.75 -3.56 15.87
CA ILE A 444 29.58 -4.11 14.79
C ILE A 444 28.71 -4.49 13.59
N GLN A 445 27.55 -5.09 13.83
CA GLN A 445 26.58 -5.43 12.81
C GLN A 445 26.14 -4.20 11.99
N GLU A 446 25.74 -3.12 12.67
CA GLU A 446 25.34 -1.86 12.03
C GLU A 446 26.45 -1.32 11.13
N ILE A 447 27.69 -1.27 11.64
CA ILE A 447 28.86 -0.78 10.90
C ILE A 447 29.09 -1.61 9.63
N LEU A 448 29.06 -2.93 9.74
CA LEU A 448 29.41 -3.80 8.62
C LEU A 448 28.36 -3.81 7.53
N VAL A 449 27.08 -3.76 7.90
CA VAL A 449 25.99 -3.63 6.92
C VAL A 449 26.06 -2.27 6.22
N LYS A 450 26.23 -1.17 6.95
CA LYS A 450 26.41 0.17 6.35
C LYS A 450 27.64 0.20 5.41
N ALA A 451 28.76 -0.38 5.84
CA ALA A 451 29.97 -0.48 5.03
C ALA A 451 29.76 -1.31 3.76
N TYR A 452 29.05 -2.44 3.87
CA TYR A 452 28.70 -3.26 2.71
C TYR A 452 27.80 -2.50 1.74
N CYS A 453 26.73 -1.86 2.22
CA CYS A 453 25.80 -1.11 1.37
C CYS A 453 26.51 -0.02 0.56
N ILE A 454 27.34 0.81 1.22
CA ILE A 454 28.12 1.85 0.55
C ILE A 454 29.16 1.22 -0.39
N GLY A 455 29.97 0.28 0.11
CA GLY A 455 31.06 -0.30 -0.66
C GLY A 455 30.56 -1.01 -1.91
N LYS A 456 29.40 -1.67 -1.81
CA LYS A 456 28.78 -2.36 -2.94
C LYS A 456 28.14 -1.41 -3.93
N SER A 457 27.47 -0.35 -3.45
CA SER A 457 26.95 0.73 -4.30
C SER A 457 28.06 1.37 -5.14
N LEU A 458 29.19 1.70 -4.52
CA LEU A 458 30.38 2.25 -5.19
C LEU A 458 31.01 1.23 -6.16
N GLU A 459 31.12 -0.05 -5.77
CA GLU A 459 31.64 -1.12 -6.63
C GLU A 459 30.81 -1.29 -7.91
N LEU A 460 29.49 -1.09 -7.83
CA LEU A 460 28.57 -1.12 -8.97
C LEU A 460 28.52 0.20 -9.75
N GLY A 461 29.24 1.22 -9.32
CA GLY A 461 29.44 2.47 -10.05
C GLY A 461 28.50 3.62 -9.68
N TYR A 462 27.73 3.48 -8.59
CA TYR A 462 26.84 4.53 -8.08
C TYR A 462 27.60 5.51 -7.17
N ASN A 463 27.21 6.78 -7.18
CA ASN A 463 27.48 7.70 -6.09
C ASN A 463 26.59 7.34 -4.90
N SER A 464 27.05 7.57 -3.68
CA SER A 464 26.31 7.19 -2.48
C SER A 464 26.23 8.34 -1.49
N TRP A 465 25.02 8.66 -1.05
CA TRP A 465 24.77 9.45 0.14
C TRP A 465 24.48 8.52 1.32
N LEU A 466 24.96 8.87 2.50
CA LEU A 466 24.59 8.23 3.76
C LEU A 466 24.17 9.30 4.76
N ILE A 467 22.89 9.29 5.12
CA ILE A 467 22.28 10.20 6.09
C ILE A 467 21.54 9.42 7.17
N ASP A 468 21.30 10.05 8.31
CA ASP A 468 20.46 9.49 9.37
C ASP A 468 19.04 10.04 9.27
N GLY A 469 18.08 9.33 9.87
CA GLY A 469 16.67 9.72 9.84
C GLY A 469 16.35 10.98 10.66
N ASN A 470 17.29 11.53 11.42
CA ASN A 470 17.20 12.78 12.20
C ASN A 470 17.36 14.05 11.33
N MET A 471 16.88 14.00 10.10
CA MET A 471 16.98 15.07 9.12
C MET A 471 15.65 15.30 8.42
N VAL A 472 15.43 16.54 7.96
CA VAL A 472 14.29 16.91 7.12
C VAL A 472 14.80 17.74 5.93
N PRO A 473 14.62 17.27 4.68
CA PRO A 473 14.92 18.06 3.50
C PRO A 473 13.87 19.15 3.29
N VAL A 474 14.28 20.32 2.80
CA VAL A 474 13.38 21.48 2.59
C VAL A 474 13.34 21.94 1.12
N GLY A 475 14.32 21.55 0.32
CA GLY A 475 14.40 21.85 -1.11
C GLY A 475 15.16 20.76 -1.84
N GLU A 476 15.98 21.12 -2.84
CA GLU A 476 16.90 20.19 -3.52
C GLU A 476 18.07 19.77 -2.61
N ALA A 477 17.75 19.06 -1.53
CA ALA A 477 18.67 18.62 -0.47
C ALA A 477 19.76 17.65 -0.93
N PHE A 478 19.47 16.90 -1.99
CA PHE A 478 20.34 15.83 -2.48
C PHE A 478 20.71 16.08 -3.93
N PRO A 479 21.65 17.02 -4.19
CA PRO A 479 22.14 17.22 -5.55
C PRO A 479 22.69 15.90 -6.10
N GLN A 480 22.39 15.63 -7.36
CA GLN A 480 22.74 14.35 -8.00
C GLN A 480 24.25 14.18 -8.19
N ASN A 481 25.00 15.27 -8.40
CA ASN A 481 26.44 15.23 -8.66
C ASN A 481 27.20 16.37 -7.95
N PRO A 482 27.35 16.33 -6.62
CA PRO A 482 28.29 17.19 -5.92
C PRO A 482 29.69 17.12 -6.55
N PRO A 483 30.44 18.24 -6.57
CA PRO A 483 31.71 18.32 -7.29
C PRO A 483 32.80 17.41 -6.71
N TYR A 484 32.73 17.09 -5.42
CA TYR A 484 33.70 16.26 -4.70
C TYR A 484 33.00 15.40 -3.65
N SER A 485 33.63 14.29 -3.25
CA SER A 485 33.23 13.51 -2.08
C SER A 485 33.51 14.30 -0.80
N PHE A 486 32.64 14.22 0.19
CA PHE A 486 32.79 14.94 1.45
C PHE A 486 32.16 14.20 2.63
N VAL A 487 32.65 14.53 3.82
CA VAL A 487 32.04 14.20 5.10
C VAL A 487 31.77 15.49 5.87
N ASP A 488 30.54 15.67 6.32
CA ASP A 488 30.16 16.75 7.22
C ASP A 488 30.18 16.22 8.65
N GLN A 489 31.07 16.78 9.48
CA GLN A 489 31.25 16.33 10.87
C GLN A 489 30.11 16.76 11.80
N ASP A 490 29.45 17.87 11.48
CA ASP A 490 28.42 18.46 12.33
C ASP A 490 27.06 17.86 12.04
N ALA A 491 26.72 17.78 10.75
CA ALA A 491 25.47 17.19 10.29
C ALA A 491 25.53 15.66 10.28
N ASP A 492 26.72 15.06 10.40
CA ASP A 492 26.94 13.64 10.23
C ASP A 492 26.37 13.15 8.89
N VAL A 493 26.82 13.77 7.80
CA VAL A 493 26.45 13.43 6.42
C VAL A 493 27.69 12.95 5.68
N LEU A 494 27.54 11.88 4.89
CA LEU A 494 28.60 11.37 4.03
C LEU A 494 28.10 11.31 2.59
N TYR A 495 28.84 11.94 1.69
CA TYR A 495 28.64 11.79 0.25
C TYR A 495 29.92 11.28 -0.39
N ILE A 496 29.82 10.20 -1.15
CA ILE A 496 30.93 9.62 -1.87
C ILE A 496 30.56 9.58 -3.35
N ARG A 497 31.31 10.33 -4.14
CA ARG A 497 31.28 10.21 -5.59
C ARG A 497 31.97 8.91 -5.99
N ASN A 498 31.38 8.17 -6.91
CA ASN A 498 31.98 6.95 -7.45
C ASN A 498 33.42 7.25 -7.95
N PRO A 499 34.45 6.50 -7.51
CA PRO A 499 35.81 6.69 -7.96
C PRO A 499 35.99 6.51 -9.48
N PRO A 500 37.04 7.07 -10.09
CA PRO A 500 37.38 6.81 -11.49
C PRO A 500 37.61 5.31 -11.75
N THR A 501 37.34 4.85 -12.97
CA THR A 501 37.48 3.43 -13.39
C THR A 501 38.89 2.83 -13.18
N THR A 502 39.91 3.67 -13.08
CA THR A 502 41.29 3.27 -12.74
C THR A 502 41.45 2.81 -11.29
N MET A 503 40.51 3.17 -10.41
CA MET A 503 40.47 2.85 -9.00
C MET A 503 39.39 1.78 -8.73
N LYS A 504 39.79 0.50 -8.74
CA LYS A 504 38.87 -0.60 -8.44
C LYS A 504 38.66 -0.75 -6.93
N LEU A 505 37.70 0.00 -6.37
CA LEU A 505 37.23 -0.26 -5.01
C LEU A 505 36.60 -1.66 -4.97
N ARG A 506 37.12 -2.53 -4.09
CA ARG A 506 36.53 -3.85 -3.84
C ARG A 506 35.76 -3.79 -2.53
N VAL A 507 34.45 -4.08 -2.56
CA VAL A 507 33.58 -4.04 -1.37
C VAL A 507 34.17 -4.86 -0.23
N ARG A 508 34.76 -6.02 -0.54
CA ARG A 508 35.39 -6.90 0.44
C ARG A 508 36.54 -6.23 1.20
N GLN A 509 37.42 -5.52 0.49
CA GLN A 509 38.55 -4.84 1.12
C GLN A 509 38.07 -3.69 2.02
N PHE A 510 37.04 -2.96 1.60
CA PHE A 510 36.46 -1.88 2.38
C PHE A 510 35.81 -2.42 3.67
N VAL A 511 34.97 -3.45 3.56
CA VAL A 511 34.31 -4.07 4.72
C VAL A 511 35.35 -4.72 5.67
N ASP A 512 36.39 -5.40 5.16
CA ASP A 512 37.46 -5.97 5.99
C ASP A 512 38.26 -4.90 6.76
N LYS A 513 38.54 -3.75 6.13
CA LYS A 513 39.19 -2.61 6.80
C LYS A 513 38.28 -2.00 7.86
N MET A 514 37.00 -1.78 7.55
CA MET A 514 36.00 -1.28 8.50
C MET A 514 35.87 -2.21 9.71
N ALA A 515 35.83 -3.53 9.47
CA ALA A 515 35.86 -4.55 10.52
C ALA A 515 37.10 -4.45 11.42
N ALA A 516 38.28 -4.29 10.81
CA ALA A 516 39.53 -4.18 11.55
C ALA A 516 39.58 -2.89 12.40
N MET A 517 39.07 -1.77 11.88
CA MET A 517 38.96 -0.51 12.62
C MET A 517 37.96 -0.63 13.78
N ALA A 518 36.81 -1.27 13.54
CA ALA A 518 35.78 -1.57 14.55
C ALA A 518 36.35 -2.35 15.74
N ASN A 519 37.17 -3.37 15.48
CA ASN A 519 37.76 -4.21 16.53
C ASN A 519 38.89 -3.53 17.32
N LYS A 520 39.66 -2.63 16.70
CA LYS A 520 40.82 -2.00 17.35
C LYS A 520 40.47 -0.88 18.33
N ASN A 521 39.32 -0.24 18.14
CA ASN A 521 38.93 0.93 18.91
C ASN A 521 37.87 0.54 19.96
N SER A 522 38.29 0.27 21.19
CA SER A 522 37.38 0.07 22.34
C SER A 522 36.52 1.32 22.66
N GLN A 523 36.91 2.49 22.13
CA GLN A 523 36.19 3.76 22.15
C GLN A 523 35.12 3.94 21.06
N PHE A 524 34.80 2.90 20.25
CA PHE A 524 33.63 2.89 19.35
C PHE A 524 32.30 3.19 20.03
N ARG A 525 32.33 3.29 21.36
CA ARG A 525 31.19 3.33 22.27
C ARG A 525 30.42 4.65 22.23
N ASP A 526 31.05 5.81 22.00
CA ASP A 526 30.32 7.09 22.20
C ASP A 526 30.72 8.32 21.33
N THR A 527 31.86 8.36 20.61
CA THR A 527 32.35 9.65 20.04
C THR A 527 32.71 9.67 18.56
N THR A 528 32.94 8.54 17.89
CA THR A 528 33.40 8.53 16.49
C THR A 528 32.31 8.02 15.56
N SER A 529 31.70 8.91 14.79
CA SER A 529 30.69 8.56 13.80
C SER A 529 31.21 7.53 12.79
N PHE A 530 30.37 6.55 12.42
CA PHE A 530 30.58 5.63 11.30
C PHE A 530 31.07 6.36 10.04
N ARG A 531 30.54 7.54 9.77
CA ARG A 531 30.82 8.32 8.55
C ARG A 531 32.25 8.82 8.50
N PHE A 532 32.77 9.28 9.64
CA PHE A 532 34.17 9.67 9.76
C PHE A 532 35.10 8.48 9.52
N LEU A 533 34.77 7.31 10.06
CA LEU A 533 35.55 6.08 9.88
C LEU A 533 35.50 5.59 8.44
N ALA A 534 34.31 5.61 7.82
CA ALA A 534 34.13 5.28 6.42
C ALA A 534 34.95 6.22 5.52
N ALA A 535 34.91 7.53 5.79
CA ALA A 535 35.72 8.52 5.08
C ALA A 535 37.22 8.22 5.20
N LYS A 536 37.73 8.05 6.42
CA LYS A 536 39.14 7.70 6.66
C LYS A 536 39.55 6.41 5.96
N CYS A 537 38.71 5.38 6.03
CA CYS A 537 38.98 4.09 5.40
C CYS A 537 39.05 4.22 3.87
N LEU A 538 38.18 5.03 3.27
CA LEU A 538 38.17 5.29 1.84
C LEU A 538 39.36 6.18 1.41
N GLU A 539 39.77 7.15 2.21
CA GLU A 539 41.00 7.93 2.00
C GLU A 539 42.24 7.03 1.99
N GLU A 540 42.36 6.12 2.95
CA GLU A 540 43.43 5.10 2.99
C GLU A 540 43.36 4.11 1.81
N MET A 541 42.23 4.06 1.10
CA MET A 541 42.08 3.29 -0.13
C MET A 541 42.37 4.12 -1.38
N GLY A 542 42.53 5.45 -1.26
CA GLY A 542 42.86 6.38 -2.34
C GLY A 542 41.72 7.30 -2.80
N VAL A 543 40.59 7.33 -2.09
CA VAL A 543 39.44 8.19 -2.43
C VAL A 543 39.68 9.57 -1.84
N MET A 544 39.62 10.62 -2.66
CA MET A 544 39.71 11.99 -2.17
C MET A 544 38.40 12.42 -1.51
N ILE A 545 38.42 12.65 -0.20
CA ILE A 545 37.26 13.09 0.58
C ILE A 545 37.62 14.41 1.27
N LYS A 546 36.70 15.38 1.25
CA LYS A 546 36.87 16.64 1.98
C LYS A 546 36.10 16.59 3.31
N SER A 547 36.76 16.91 4.41
CA SER A 547 36.06 17.21 5.66
C SER A 547 35.49 18.63 5.59
N VAL A 548 34.21 18.78 5.90
CA VAL A 548 33.52 20.07 5.95
C VAL A 548 32.89 20.23 7.32
N ASN A 549 33.07 21.40 7.94
CA ASN A 549 32.63 21.66 9.31
C ASN A 549 31.47 22.67 9.40
N ASP A 550 31.01 23.22 8.26
CA ASP A 550 29.84 24.11 8.22
C ASP A 550 29.33 24.21 6.79
N MET A 551 28.52 23.24 6.38
CA MET A 551 27.87 23.31 5.08
C MET A 551 26.83 24.45 5.09
N LYS A 552 27.04 25.44 4.21
CA LYS A 552 26.04 26.50 3.95
C LYS A 552 24.64 25.96 3.61
N PHE A 553 24.51 24.68 3.21
CA PHE A 553 23.24 24.04 2.85
C PHE A 553 22.47 23.39 4.01
N VAL A 554 23.07 23.21 5.20
CA VAL A 554 22.42 22.52 6.34
C VAL A 554 22.13 23.48 7.50
N LYS A 555 20.95 23.39 8.12
CA LYS A 555 20.57 24.15 9.32
C LYS A 555 20.43 23.21 10.53
N LYS A 556 21.29 23.38 11.52
CA LYS A 556 21.18 22.68 12.81
C LYS A 556 20.04 23.25 13.64
N VAL A 557 19.29 22.39 14.31
CA VAL A 557 18.27 22.78 15.28
C VAL A 557 18.91 22.94 16.67
N GLU A 558 19.35 24.14 17.03
CA GLU A 558 20.00 24.43 18.33
C GLU A 558 19.04 24.91 19.43
N GLY A 559 19.53 24.98 20.69
CA GLY A 559 18.82 25.20 21.97
C GLY A 559 17.95 26.47 22.11
N SER A 560 17.48 26.73 23.34
CA SER A 560 16.26 27.46 23.77
C SER A 560 15.88 28.84 23.19
N SER A 561 16.72 29.51 22.38
CA SER A 561 16.37 30.81 21.78
C SER A 561 15.85 30.65 20.35
N PHE A 562 14.52 30.62 20.21
CA PHE A 562 13.87 30.63 18.88
C PHE A 562 13.59 32.08 18.47
N ASN A 563 14.39 32.62 17.55
CA ASN A 563 13.92 33.73 16.72
C ASN A 563 13.09 33.12 15.58
N HIS A 564 11.93 33.71 15.29
CA HIS A 564 11.05 33.36 14.15
C HIS A 564 11.71 33.66 12.78
N THR A 565 12.97 33.30 12.58
CA THR A 565 13.62 33.47 11.29
C THR A 565 13.18 32.35 10.37
N ALA A 566 12.47 32.75 9.32
CA ALA A 566 12.18 31.97 8.12
C ALA A 566 13.41 31.14 7.72
N LEU A 567 13.17 29.95 7.17
CA LEU A 567 14.26 29.14 6.65
C LEU A 567 15.04 29.98 5.63
N ASP A 568 16.32 30.18 5.88
CA ASP A 568 17.17 30.97 5.00
C ASP A 568 17.16 30.29 3.61
N SER A 569 16.95 31.05 2.52
CA SER A 569 16.64 30.49 1.19
C SER A 569 17.76 29.60 0.63
N ASN A 570 18.95 29.66 1.23
CA ASN A 570 20.12 28.86 0.86
C ASN A 570 20.23 27.52 1.62
N LYS A 571 19.36 27.27 2.61
CA LYS A 571 19.37 26.03 3.41
C LYS A 571 18.45 25.00 2.77
N GLN A 572 19.00 23.81 2.53
CA GLN A 572 18.32 22.71 1.83
C GLN A 572 17.95 21.57 2.79
N MET A 573 18.57 21.48 3.98
CA MET A 573 18.30 20.45 4.98
C MET A 573 18.26 21.02 6.40
N ILE A 574 17.43 20.42 7.25
CA ILE A 574 17.37 20.64 8.70
C ILE A 574 17.81 19.34 9.39
N PHE A 575 18.62 19.43 10.44
CA PHE A 575 18.99 18.25 11.23
C PHE A 575 19.11 18.57 12.72
N TRP A 576 19.16 17.52 13.53
CA TRP A 576 19.39 17.61 14.97
C TRP A 576 20.23 16.43 15.45
N PRO A 577 21.00 16.58 16.54
CA PRO A 577 21.77 15.47 17.08
C PRO A 577 20.85 14.32 17.54
N PRO A 578 21.27 13.04 17.43
CA PRO A 578 20.48 11.89 17.87
C PRO A 578 20.02 11.96 19.32
N GLU A 579 20.77 12.64 20.19
CA GLU A 579 20.49 12.81 21.62
C GLU A 579 19.46 13.93 21.90
N ALA A 580 19.00 14.64 20.86
CA ALA A 580 18.04 15.72 21.04
C ALA A 580 16.70 15.21 21.57
N ASN A 581 16.11 15.98 22.50
CA ASN A 581 14.80 15.66 23.07
C ASN A 581 13.70 15.69 21.99
N GLU A 582 13.03 14.55 21.78
CA GLU A 582 12.02 14.37 20.73
C GLU A 582 10.90 15.40 20.80
N VAL A 583 10.31 15.63 21.98
CA VAL A 583 9.22 16.62 22.18
C VAL A 583 9.66 18.03 21.76
N THR A 584 10.92 18.37 22.01
CA THR A 584 11.47 19.66 21.61
C THR A 584 11.64 19.75 20.09
N ILE A 585 12.12 18.68 19.44
CA ILE A 585 12.24 18.61 17.98
C ILE A 585 10.87 18.72 17.32
N LEU A 586 9.88 17.98 17.80
CA LEU A 586 8.51 18.03 17.29
C LEU A 586 7.95 19.46 17.31
N LYS A 587 8.00 20.12 18.47
CA LYS A 587 7.53 21.51 18.62
C LYS A 587 8.24 22.47 17.66
N LYS A 588 9.53 22.26 17.41
CA LYS A 588 10.32 23.11 16.51
C LYS A 588 10.00 22.85 15.04
N LEU A 589 9.87 21.59 14.64
CA LEU A 589 9.45 21.24 13.28
C LEU A 589 8.05 21.76 12.98
N ASP A 590 7.12 21.62 13.93
CA ASP A 590 5.75 22.15 13.81
C ASP A 590 5.75 23.68 13.68
N ALA A 591 6.50 24.40 14.53
CA ALA A 591 6.65 25.84 14.45
C ALA A 591 7.29 26.33 13.13
N MET A 592 8.08 25.48 12.47
CA MET A 592 8.65 25.75 11.14
C MET A 592 7.74 25.31 9.99
N GLY A 593 6.58 24.70 10.25
CA GLY A 593 5.72 24.10 9.21
C GLY A 593 6.32 22.85 8.56
N MET A 594 7.31 22.23 9.21
CA MET A 594 8.06 21.06 8.73
C MET A 594 7.57 19.75 9.34
N TRP A 595 6.49 19.78 10.13
CA TRP A 595 5.77 18.61 10.59
C TRP A 595 4.64 18.26 9.61
N ALA A 596 4.80 17.15 8.88
CA ALA A 596 3.98 16.78 7.74
C ALA A 596 3.09 15.55 7.98
N ILE A 597 3.15 14.96 9.18
CA ILE A 597 2.33 13.81 9.58
C ILE A 597 1.24 14.20 10.57
N ASP A 598 0.17 13.41 10.62
CA ASP A 598 -0.93 13.55 11.56
C ASP A 598 -0.83 12.60 12.76
N SER A 599 -1.91 12.50 13.54
CA SER A 599 -2.02 11.63 14.72
C SER A 599 -1.95 10.13 14.40
N ASP A 600 -2.20 9.72 13.16
CA ASP A 600 -2.00 8.34 12.70
C ASP A 600 -0.57 8.09 12.20
N LEU A 601 0.33 9.05 12.45
CA LEU A 601 1.68 9.07 11.90
C LEU A 601 1.72 9.00 10.37
N SER A 602 0.68 9.48 9.71
CA SER A 602 0.53 9.36 8.26
C SER A 602 0.63 10.73 7.58
N CYS A 603 1.09 10.77 6.33
CA CYS A 603 1.24 12.04 5.63
C CYS A 603 -0.11 12.77 5.55
N THR A 604 -0.08 14.07 5.84
CA THR A 604 -1.26 14.97 5.83
C THR A 604 -1.79 15.25 4.43
N ALA A 605 -0.97 14.96 3.40
CA ALA A 605 -1.28 15.18 2.00
C ALA A 605 -0.82 13.98 1.16
N VAL A 606 -1.54 13.72 0.08
CA VAL A 606 -1.05 12.91 -1.05
C VAL A 606 -0.39 13.84 -2.04
N VAL A 607 0.83 13.52 -2.49
CA VAL A 607 1.56 14.33 -3.47
C VAL A 607 1.88 13.50 -4.70
N CYS A 608 1.28 13.88 -5.82
CA CYS A 608 1.51 13.19 -7.08
C CYS A 608 2.57 13.90 -7.92
N HIS A 609 3.49 13.10 -8.44
CA HIS A 609 4.46 13.51 -9.46
C HIS A 609 4.09 12.84 -10.77
N ARG A 610 4.20 13.58 -11.87
CA ARG A 610 3.99 13.02 -13.20
C ARG A 610 5.20 12.15 -13.54
N LEU A 611 4.91 10.92 -13.97
CA LEU A 611 5.90 10.00 -14.53
C LEU A 611 6.32 10.44 -15.94
#